data_AF-A0A9D8NM57-F1
#
_entry.id   AF-A0A9D8NM57-F1
#
_cell.length_a   1.000
_cell.length_b   1.000
_cell.length_c   1.000
_cell.angle_alpha   90.00
_cell.angle_beta   90.00
_cell.angle_gamma   90.00
#
_symmetry.space_group_name_H-M   'P 1'
#
loop_
_entity.id
_entity.type
_entity.pdbx_description
1 polymer ?
#
loop_
_entity_poly.entity_id
_entity_poly.type
_entity_poly.pdbx_seq_one_letter_code
_entity_poly.pdbx_strand_id
1 'polypeptide(L)'
;MIKACYPTCTDFERNFPSLCFALATGVGKTRLMGAFIAYLYLSKGIKNYFEIDPQEISGQKEVITSISNIEQKFDEEQKKIELIAEPEHRQKAQINLELRKTILSTLPELNNAVINVNELTKSEIKQIAVERIKQKIYSTPQKNLFAAEMVKEVEAAYEAVVNDFVQNIIEIPRITIQQSNEVRSGFKDFDLDIRNLNYQPVSEEILVKKLREQENSVDVVIGKGKFVFDSPEKIIVNELINYPEIDYDDQSDLLFKLVGKAIEKFRTYLDDDNLMNVVQFHKKEIGSYIYSKMMQHFFFEAPSYEKPVVKPFTRIEEHNFSKYTKDSIHHFTETITPTNSIPNKIFSGFRKACHNLYKFDSKTEKDFAAILEQDRTVLKWLRPASNQFHIYWKHNSRQYNPDFVVETKDAIYLIKTKKEMDIESADVQEKAQAALTYCKHATDFTIPNGGKPWKYVLIPHNAVMANMSFEILAKSYKYHNAACHGTVSE
;
A
#
# COMPACT_ATOMS: atom_id res chain seq x y z
N MET A 1 -20.46 -25.42 9.55
CA MET A 1 -20.73 -24.30 8.62
C MET A 1 -21.82 -24.63 7.60
N ILE A 2 -21.70 -25.69 6.78
CA ILE A 2 -22.64 -25.92 5.67
C ILE A 2 -24.08 -26.19 6.11
N LYS A 3 -24.31 -27.03 7.13
CA LYS A 3 -25.65 -27.27 7.71
C LYS A 3 -26.33 -26.03 8.30
N ALA A 4 -25.54 -25.04 8.72
CA ALA A 4 -26.07 -23.79 9.28
C ALA A 4 -26.53 -22.81 8.18
N CYS A 5 -25.91 -22.86 7.00
CA CYS A 5 -26.27 -22.01 5.85
C CYS A 5 -27.23 -22.72 4.87
N TYR A 6 -27.20 -24.05 4.82
CA TYR A 6 -28.00 -24.89 3.92
C TYR A 6 -28.56 -26.09 4.70
N PRO A 7 -29.64 -25.90 5.47
CA PRO A 7 -30.20 -26.96 6.33
C PRO A 7 -30.71 -28.18 5.55
N THR A 8 -30.99 -28.00 4.26
CA THR A 8 -31.47 -29.04 3.33
C THR A 8 -30.35 -29.91 2.75
N CYS A 9 -29.08 -29.54 2.92
CA CYS A 9 -27.95 -30.36 2.48
C CYS A 9 -27.69 -31.46 3.52
N THR A 10 -28.24 -32.65 3.26
CA THR A 10 -28.12 -33.84 4.11
C THR A 10 -26.87 -34.66 3.80
N ASP A 11 -26.43 -34.67 2.54
CA ASP A 11 -25.23 -35.32 2.03
C ASP A 11 -24.76 -34.62 0.73
N PHE A 12 -23.48 -34.77 0.36
CA PHE A 12 -22.93 -34.22 -0.89
C PHE A 12 -23.06 -35.17 -2.09
N GLU A 13 -23.69 -36.33 -1.88
CA GLU A 13 -23.96 -37.39 -2.87
C GLU A 13 -22.71 -37.94 -3.60
N ARG A 14 -21.51 -37.49 -3.22
CA ARG A 14 -20.22 -37.91 -3.77
C ARG A 14 -19.16 -37.95 -2.67
N ASN A 15 -18.39 -39.04 -2.65
CA ASN A 15 -17.17 -39.11 -1.86
C ASN A 15 -16.15 -38.11 -2.43
N PHE A 16 -15.74 -37.14 -1.62
CA PHE A 16 -14.57 -36.31 -1.95
C PHE A 16 -13.33 -37.20 -1.87
N PRO A 17 -12.55 -37.37 -2.96
CA PRO A 17 -11.30 -38.10 -2.87
C PRO A 17 -10.35 -37.34 -1.94
N SER A 18 -10.15 -37.86 -0.74
CA SER A 18 -9.20 -37.35 0.24
C SER A 18 -7.87 -38.08 0.06
N LEU A 19 -6.83 -37.34 -0.32
CA LEU A 19 -5.48 -37.85 -0.49
C LEU A 19 -4.59 -37.21 0.56
N CYS A 20 -4.28 -37.98 1.61
CA CYS A 20 -3.36 -37.53 2.65
C CYS A 20 -1.92 -37.73 2.17
N PHE A 21 -1.19 -36.63 1.95
CA PHE A 21 0.26 -36.68 1.90
C PHE A 21 0.75 -36.54 3.33
N ALA A 22 1.28 -37.62 3.93
CA ALA A 22 1.90 -37.52 5.25
C ALA A 22 3.05 -36.50 5.20
N LEU A 23 2.79 -35.30 5.71
CA LEU A 23 3.68 -34.14 5.73
C LEU A 23 4.86 -34.41 6.66
N ALA A 24 5.90 -35.05 6.12
CA ALA A 24 7.25 -34.91 6.64
C ALA A 24 7.88 -33.72 5.92
N THR A 25 8.21 -32.68 6.66
CA THR A 25 8.79 -31.41 6.17
C THR A 25 10.00 -31.65 5.25
N GLY A 26 9.85 -31.32 3.96
CA GLY A 26 10.94 -31.41 2.98
C GLY A 26 10.52 -30.96 1.57
N VAL A 27 11.42 -30.28 0.86
CA VAL A 27 11.21 -29.65 -0.47
C VAL A 27 10.66 -30.62 -1.53
N GLY A 28 11.00 -31.91 -1.44
CA GLY A 28 10.57 -32.93 -2.39
C GLY A 28 9.06 -33.25 -2.35
N LYS A 29 8.45 -33.25 -1.15
CA LYS A 29 7.02 -33.60 -1.01
C LYS A 29 6.11 -32.43 -1.42
N THR A 30 6.53 -31.19 -1.18
CA THR A 30 5.82 -29.98 -1.68
C THR A 30 5.82 -29.93 -3.21
N ARG A 31 6.92 -30.31 -3.87
CA ARG A 31 6.97 -30.44 -5.34
C ARG A 31 6.07 -31.56 -5.86
N LEU A 32 5.98 -32.68 -5.14
CA LEU A 32 5.08 -33.78 -5.50
C LEU A 32 3.62 -33.36 -5.37
N MET A 33 3.25 -32.66 -4.30
CA MET A 33 1.93 -32.07 -4.13
C MET A 33 1.59 -31.09 -5.27
N GLY A 34 2.51 -30.17 -5.59
CA GLY A 34 2.35 -29.23 -6.70
C GLY A 34 2.21 -29.91 -8.06
N ALA A 35 3.01 -30.95 -8.34
CA ALA A 35 2.89 -31.77 -9.55
C ALA A 35 1.55 -32.51 -9.61
N PHE A 36 1.03 -32.96 -8.48
CA PHE A 36 -0.25 -33.65 -8.39
C PHE A 36 -1.43 -32.69 -8.60
N ILE A 37 -1.38 -31.50 -8.01
CA ILE A 37 -2.36 -30.42 -8.26
C ILE A 37 -2.35 -30.04 -9.75
N ALA A 38 -1.17 -29.90 -10.34
CA ALA A 38 -1.03 -29.63 -11.77
C ALA A 38 -1.62 -30.76 -12.64
N TYR A 39 -1.40 -32.02 -12.29
CA TYR A 39 -2.01 -33.17 -12.97
C TYR A 39 -3.53 -33.19 -12.85
N LEU A 40 -4.08 -32.96 -11.65
CA LEU A 40 -5.53 -32.90 -11.44
C LEU A 40 -6.17 -31.76 -12.24
N TYR A 41 -5.49 -30.61 -12.35
CA TYR A 41 -5.94 -29.49 -13.16
C TYR A 41 -5.87 -29.80 -14.66
N LEU A 42 -4.70 -30.20 -15.16
CA LEU A 42 -4.43 -30.38 -16.59
C LEU A 42 -5.12 -31.61 -17.18
N SER A 43 -5.12 -32.73 -16.46
CA SER A 43 -5.60 -34.01 -16.97
C SER A 43 -7.01 -34.38 -16.52
N LYS A 44 -7.48 -33.83 -15.40
CA LYS A 44 -8.82 -34.15 -14.83
C LYS A 44 -9.76 -32.93 -14.76
N GLY A 45 -9.29 -31.73 -15.11
CA GLY A 45 -10.10 -30.52 -15.12
C GLY A 45 -10.58 -30.05 -13.74
N ILE A 46 -10.00 -30.60 -12.66
CA ILE A 46 -10.38 -30.24 -11.28
C ILE A 46 -9.67 -28.93 -10.91
N LYS A 47 -10.46 -27.87 -10.73
CA LYS A 47 -9.94 -26.52 -10.44
C LYS A 47 -10.03 -26.13 -8.96
N ASN A 48 -10.89 -26.81 -8.21
CA ASN A 48 -11.19 -26.48 -6.82
C ASN A 48 -10.62 -27.56 -5.91
N TYR A 49 -9.67 -27.19 -5.06
CA TYR A 49 -9.06 -28.06 -4.05
C TYR A 49 -8.85 -27.27 -2.77
N PHE A 50 -8.85 -27.97 -1.63
CA PHE A 50 -8.51 -27.41 -0.33
C PHE A 50 -7.34 -28.19 0.25
N GLU A 51 -6.27 -27.49 0.57
CA GLU A 51 -5.18 -28.04 1.38
C GLU A 51 -5.52 -27.83 2.85
N ILE A 52 -5.45 -28.90 3.64
CA ILE A 52 -5.66 -28.82 5.07
C ILE A 52 -4.46 -29.47 5.75
N ASP A 53 -3.69 -28.69 6.49
CA ASP A 53 -2.67 -29.23 7.37
C ASP A 53 -3.37 -29.91 8.55
N PRO A 54 -3.18 -31.23 8.77
CA PRO A 54 -3.75 -31.93 9.92
C PRO A 54 -3.42 -31.27 11.27
N GLN A 55 -2.31 -30.54 11.38
CA GLN A 55 -1.94 -29.76 12.57
C GLN A 55 -2.82 -28.52 12.76
N GLU A 56 -3.34 -27.93 11.69
CA GLU A 56 -4.28 -26.81 11.76
C GLU A 56 -5.70 -27.23 12.15
N ILE A 57 -6.06 -28.49 11.90
CA ILE A 57 -7.38 -29.05 12.28
C ILE A 57 -7.49 -29.27 13.79
N SER A 58 -6.38 -29.46 14.51
CA SER A 58 -6.42 -30.06 15.85
C SER A 58 -6.74 -29.11 17.01
N GLY A 59 -7.16 -27.86 16.77
CA GLY A 59 -7.49 -26.93 17.86
C GLY A 59 -8.39 -25.78 17.47
N GLN A 60 -9.38 -25.48 18.32
CA GLN A 60 -10.12 -24.23 18.26
C GLN A 60 -9.15 -23.05 18.41
N LYS A 61 -9.27 -22.05 17.52
CA LYS A 61 -8.55 -20.80 17.60
C LYS A 61 -9.47 -19.73 18.17
N GLU A 62 -8.92 -18.87 19.01
CA GLU A 62 -9.55 -17.66 19.50
C GLU A 62 -8.80 -16.42 18.96
N VAL A 63 -9.51 -15.30 18.89
CA VAL A 63 -8.94 -14.01 18.53
C VAL A 63 -8.57 -13.28 19.82
N ILE A 64 -7.33 -12.81 19.87
CA ILE A 64 -6.82 -11.98 20.96
C ILE A 64 -6.43 -10.63 20.37
N THR A 65 -7.12 -9.58 20.81
CA THR A 65 -6.80 -8.20 20.44
C THR A 65 -5.74 -7.67 21.41
N SER A 66 -4.63 -7.21 20.86
CA SER A 66 -3.58 -6.52 21.60
C SER A 66 -3.79 -5.02 21.41
N ILE A 67 -4.13 -4.34 22.50
CA ILE A 67 -4.43 -2.91 22.56
C ILE A 67 -3.25 -2.14 23.17
N SER A 68 -3.28 -0.82 23.08
CA SER A 68 -2.23 0.01 23.68
C SER A 68 -2.17 -0.15 25.20
N ASN A 69 -1.02 0.11 25.81
CA ASN A 69 -0.87 0.03 27.28
C ASN A 69 -1.88 0.90 28.04
N ILE A 70 -2.27 2.05 27.50
CA ILE A 70 -3.27 2.94 28.12
C ILE A 70 -4.65 2.27 28.12
N GLU A 71 -5.05 1.70 26.99
CA GLU A 71 -6.32 1.01 26.86
C GLU A 71 -6.36 -0.25 27.72
N GLN A 72 -5.24 -0.98 27.85
CA GLN A 72 -5.14 -2.09 28.78
C GLN A 72 -5.35 -1.66 30.24
N LYS A 73 -4.76 -0.55 30.67
CA LYS A 73 -5.02 -0.01 32.03
C LYS A 73 -6.50 0.27 32.22
N PHE A 74 -7.18 0.78 31.19
CA PHE A 74 -8.62 1.02 31.23
C PHE A 74 -9.43 -0.28 31.30
N ASP A 75 -9.03 -1.36 30.62
CA ASP A 75 -9.68 -2.67 30.73
C ASP A 75 -9.48 -3.32 32.11
N GLU A 76 -8.29 -3.19 32.69
CA GLU A 76 -8.00 -3.63 34.05
C GLU A 76 -8.80 -2.83 35.08
N GLU A 77 -8.95 -1.53 34.87
CA GLU A 77 -9.79 -0.67 35.70
C GLU A 77 -11.28 -1.00 35.56
N GLN A 78 -11.77 -1.27 34.35
CA GLN A 78 -13.15 -1.70 34.08
C GLN A 78 -13.49 -2.96 34.90
N LYS A 79 -12.61 -3.97 34.90
CA LYS A 79 -12.78 -5.19 35.71
C LYS A 79 -12.85 -4.90 37.21
N LYS A 80 -12.07 -3.94 37.70
CA LYS A 80 -12.12 -3.52 39.12
C LYS A 80 -13.42 -2.80 39.44
N ILE A 81 -13.93 -1.96 38.52
CA ILE A 81 -15.19 -1.25 38.67
C ILE A 81 -16.37 -2.22 38.75
N GLU A 82 -16.38 -3.26 37.92
CA GLU A 82 -17.43 -4.30 37.92
C GLU A 82 -17.56 -5.03 39.28
N LEU A 83 -16.48 -5.09 40.06
CA LEU A 83 -16.44 -5.71 41.38
C LEU A 83 -16.91 -4.78 42.52
N ILE A 84 -17.12 -3.47 42.28
CA ILE A 84 -17.55 -2.51 43.31
C ILE A 84 -18.98 -2.85 43.74
N ALA A 85 -19.20 -3.21 45.01
CA ALA A 85 -20.52 -3.62 45.50
C ALA A 85 -21.57 -2.50 45.49
N GLU A 86 -21.16 -1.27 45.79
CA GLU A 86 -22.05 -0.12 45.95
C GLU A 86 -22.43 0.51 44.59
N PRO A 87 -23.72 0.57 44.23
CA PRO A 87 -24.16 1.02 42.90
C PRO A 87 -23.74 2.45 42.55
N GLU A 88 -23.84 3.39 43.50
CA GLU A 88 -23.49 4.80 43.25
C GLU A 88 -21.99 4.98 43.00
N HIS A 89 -21.14 4.35 43.81
CA HIS A 89 -19.69 4.37 43.59
C HIS A 89 -19.29 3.69 42.29
N ARG A 90 -19.92 2.55 41.95
CA ARG A 90 -19.69 1.86 40.68
C ARG A 90 -20.04 2.76 39.49
N GLN A 91 -21.19 3.42 39.55
CA GLN A 91 -21.67 4.32 38.50
C GLN A 91 -20.73 5.52 38.32
N LYS A 92 -20.33 6.17 39.42
CA LYS A 92 -19.38 7.29 39.37
C LYS A 92 -18.03 6.89 38.76
N ALA A 93 -17.50 5.73 39.15
CA ALA A 93 -16.26 5.20 38.59
C ALA A 93 -16.41 4.87 37.09
N GLN A 94 -17.55 4.30 36.68
CA GLN A 94 -17.84 4.03 35.28
C GLN A 94 -17.87 5.33 34.44
N ILE A 95 -18.55 6.38 34.93
CA ILE A 95 -18.61 7.68 34.26
C ILE A 95 -17.20 8.27 34.09
N ASN A 96 -16.37 8.21 35.12
CA ASN A 96 -14.99 8.71 35.06
C ASN A 96 -14.12 7.94 34.07
N LEU A 97 -14.24 6.61 34.03
CA LEU A 97 -13.52 5.78 33.06
C LEU A 97 -13.97 6.07 31.62
N GLU A 98 -15.28 6.20 31.39
CA GLU A 98 -15.83 6.54 30.08
C GLU A 98 -15.40 7.94 29.60
N LEU A 99 -15.34 8.91 30.51
CA LEU A 99 -14.79 10.24 30.22
C LEU A 99 -13.32 10.11 29.75
N ARG A 100 -12.47 9.40 30.49
CA ARG A 100 -11.05 9.22 30.15
C ARG A 100 -10.86 8.49 28.82
N LYS A 101 -11.67 7.45 28.52
CA LYS A 101 -11.71 6.79 27.21
C LYS A 101 -12.10 7.75 26.09
N THR A 102 -13.10 8.60 26.34
CA THR A 102 -13.57 9.60 25.36
C THR A 102 -12.48 10.63 25.06
N ILE A 103 -11.79 11.14 26.10
CA ILE A 103 -10.64 12.04 25.95
C ILE A 103 -9.56 11.36 25.09
N LEU A 104 -9.12 10.15 25.46
CA LEU A 104 -8.08 9.40 24.74
C LEU A 104 -8.43 9.22 23.27
N SER A 105 -9.67 8.84 22.95
CA SER A 105 -10.12 8.63 21.57
C SER A 105 -10.13 9.92 20.71
N THR A 106 -10.12 11.09 21.35
CA THR A 106 -10.20 12.40 20.68
C THR A 106 -8.82 13.01 20.44
N LEU A 107 -7.81 12.66 21.24
CA LEU A 107 -6.44 13.19 21.10
C LEU A 107 -5.84 13.00 19.69
N PRO A 108 -6.00 11.85 19.00
CA PRO A 108 -5.46 11.67 17.65
C PRO A 108 -6.08 12.61 16.61
N GLU A 109 -7.29 13.11 16.84
CA GLU A 109 -7.97 14.04 15.92
C GLU A 109 -7.37 15.45 15.98
N LEU A 110 -6.66 15.78 17.06
CA LEU A 110 -6.03 17.08 17.28
C LEU A 110 -4.71 17.24 16.52
N ASN A 111 -4.24 16.19 15.85
CA ASN A 111 -3.00 16.21 15.08
C ASN A 111 -2.99 17.19 13.89
N ASN A 112 -4.13 17.79 13.53
CA ASN A 112 -4.19 18.88 12.55
C ASN A 112 -3.93 20.27 13.18
N ALA A 113 -4.01 20.38 14.50
CA ALA A 113 -3.92 21.64 15.24
C ALA A 113 -2.59 21.81 15.99
N VAL A 114 -1.72 20.79 15.97
CA VAL A 114 -0.44 20.77 16.68
C VAL A 114 0.68 20.32 15.77
N ILE A 115 1.92 20.72 16.11
CA ILE A 115 3.13 20.34 15.38
C ILE A 115 3.94 19.21 16.06
N ASN A 116 3.64 18.89 17.32
CA ASN A 116 4.18 17.73 18.07
C ASN A 116 3.23 17.32 19.20
N VAL A 117 3.50 16.20 19.89
CA VAL A 117 2.58 15.71 20.95
C VAL A 117 2.57 16.60 22.20
N ASN A 118 3.69 17.28 22.50
CA ASN A 118 3.84 18.08 23.71
C ASN A 118 2.92 19.30 23.69
N GLU A 119 2.54 19.80 22.51
CA GLU A 119 1.61 20.92 22.38
C GLU A 119 0.18 20.59 22.86
N LEU A 120 -0.18 19.32 23.01
CA LEU A 120 -1.47 18.94 23.60
C LEU A 120 -1.62 19.45 25.05
N THR A 121 -0.52 19.80 25.71
CA THR A 121 -0.53 20.37 27.07
C THR A 121 -0.74 21.89 27.09
N LYS A 122 -0.67 22.57 25.94
CA LYS A 122 -0.86 24.03 25.86
C LYS A 122 -2.31 24.41 26.16
N SER A 123 -2.51 25.52 26.86
CA SER A 123 -3.84 26.02 27.25
C SER A 123 -4.77 26.25 26.06
N GLU A 124 -4.25 26.79 24.96
CA GLU A 124 -5.01 27.04 23.73
C GLU A 124 -5.52 25.73 23.11
N ILE A 125 -4.66 24.71 23.04
CA ILE A 125 -5.02 23.38 22.50
C ILE A 125 -5.98 22.66 23.45
N LYS A 126 -5.79 22.80 24.76
CA LYS A 126 -6.71 22.27 25.79
C LYS A 126 -8.12 22.82 25.57
N GLN A 127 -8.30 24.11 25.30
CA GLN A 127 -9.62 24.69 25.05
C GLN A 127 -10.28 24.08 23.80
N ILE A 128 -9.54 23.97 22.69
CA ILE A 128 -10.03 23.33 21.45
C ILE A 128 -10.43 21.87 21.70
N ALA A 129 -9.58 21.14 22.43
CA ALA A 129 -9.80 19.74 22.76
C ALA A 129 -11.05 19.56 23.62
N VAL A 130 -11.19 20.36 24.68
CA VAL A 130 -12.33 20.32 25.61
C VAL A 130 -13.63 20.57 24.88
N GLU A 131 -13.72 21.58 24.00
CA GLU A 131 -14.92 21.83 23.21
C GLU A 131 -15.27 20.66 22.29
N ARG A 132 -14.27 20.07 21.63
CA ARG A 132 -14.47 18.89 20.78
C ARG A 132 -14.95 17.68 21.58
N ILE A 133 -14.41 17.47 22.78
CA ILE A 133 -14.82 16.41 23.70
C ILE A 133 -16.26 16.63 24.16
N LYS A 134 -16.64 17.86 24.54
CA LYS A 134 -18.02 18.21 24.91
C LYS A 134 -18.99 17.89 23.77
N GLN A 135 -18.69 18.29 22.54
CA GLN A 135 -19.50 17.96 21.37
C GLN A 135 -19.66 16.45 21.19
N LYS A 136 -18.57 15.68 21.32
CA LYS A 136 -18.59 14.22 21.21
C LYS A 136 -19.47 13.56 22.29
N ILE A 137 -19.39 14.06 23.53
CA ILE A 137 -20.22 13.61 24.66
C ILE A 137 -21.72 13.82 24.35
N TYR A 138 -22.12 15.02 23.93
CA TYR A 138 -23.53 15.33 23.64
C TYR A 138 -24.07 14.67 22.36
N SER A 139 -23.20 14.36 21.40
CA SER A 139 -23.60 13.72 20.13
C SER A 139 -23.87 12.21 20.23
N THR A 140 -23.50 11.57 21.35
CA THR A 140 -23.61 10.11 21.51
C THR A 140 -24.95 9.72 22.18
N PRO A 141 -25.94 9.17 21.44
CA PRO A 141 -27.32 9.04 21.94
C PRO A 141 -27.48 8.16 23.18
N GLN A 142 -26.62 7.14 23.34
CA GLN A 142 -26.66 6.20 24.48
C GLN A 142 -26.02 6.73 25.77
N LYS A 143 -25.28 7.86 25.73
CA LYS A 143 -24.49 8.38 26.87
C LYS A 143 -25.03 9.69 27.47
N ASN A 144 -26.18 10.16 27.00
CA ASN A 144 -26.75 11.46 27.39
C ASN A 144 -27.16 11.58 28.87
N LEU A 145 -27.34 10.46 29.59
CA LEU A 145 -27.81 10.48 30.98
C LEU A 145 -26.79 11.13 31.95
N PHE A 146 -25.49 11.12 31.62
CA PHE A 146 -24.41 11.68 32.44
C PHE A 146 -23.56 12.73 31.72
N ALA A 147 -24.05 13.24 30.59
CA ALA A 147 -23.32 14.22 29.78
C ALA A 147 -22.92 15.47 30.59
N ALA A 148 -23.85 16.03 31.37
CA ALA A 148 -23.58 17.21 32.18
C ALA A 148 -22.52 16.99 33.27
N GLU A 149 -22.46 15.79 33.85
CA GLU A 149 -21.45 15.43 34.85
C GLU A 149 -20.08 15.23 34.20
N MET A 150 -20.02 14.48 33.10
CA MET A 150 -18.79 14.30 32.33
C MET A 150 -18.20 15.64 31.88
N VAL A 151 -19.04 16.57 31.40
CA VAL A 151 -18.63 17.90 30.93
C VAL A 151 -17.99 18.75 32.03
N LYS A 152 -18.45 18.64 33.28
CA LYS A 152 -17.86 19.35 34.42
C LYS A 152 -16.44 18.84 34.75
N GLU A 153 -16.21 17.55 34.54
CA GLU A 153 -14.96 16.88 34.93
C GLU A 153 -13.92 16.81 33.80
N VAL A 154 -14.27 17.18 32.54
CA VAL A 154 -13.36 17.09 31.38
C VAL A 154 -12.04 17.81 31.65
N GLU A 155 -12.11 19.05 32.12
CA GLU A 155 -10.92 19.90 32.29
C GLU A 155 -9.94 19.35 33.33
N ALA A 156 -10.47 18.70 34.37
CA ALA A 156 -9.69 18.06 35.43
C ALA A 156 -9.07 16.74 34.96
N ALA A 157 -9.83 15.94 34.19
CA ALA A 157 -9.36 14.65 33.67
C ALA A 157 -8.39 14.80 32.48
N TYR A 158 -8.48 15.91 31.73
CA TYR A 158 -7.73 16.10 30.47
C TYR A 158 -6.22 15.98 30.66
N GLU A 159 -5.65 16.72 31.61
CA GLU A 159 -4.20 16.78 31.81
C GLU A 159 -3.60 15.42 32.17
N ALA A 160 -4.29 14.66 33.04
CA ALA A 160 -3.87 13.32 33.42
C ALA A 160 -3.84 12.37 32.22
N VAL A 161 -4.87 12.41 31.36
CA VAL A 161 -4.96 11.55 30.17
C VAL A 161 -3.94 11.95 29.11
N VAL A 162 -3.74 13.26 28.88
CA VAL A 162 -2.73 13.74 27.93
C VAL A 162 -1.33 13.35 28.38
N ASN A 163 -1.01 13.48 29.67
CA ASN A 163 0.30 13.09 30.18
C ASN A 163 0.54 11.57 30.02
N ASP A 164 -0.44 10.72 30.32
CA ASP A 164 -0.32 9.27 30.08
C ASP A 164 -0.20 8.98 28.57
N PHE A 165 -0.93 9.71 27.72
CA PHE A 165 -0.81 9.60 26.26
C PHE A 165 0.60 9.90 25.76
N VAL A 166 1.15 11.07 26.10
CA VAL A 166 2.51 11.49 25.72
C VAL A 166 3.56 10.47 26.18
N GLN A 167 3.40 9.92 27.39
CA GLN A 167 4.35 8.95 27.93
C GLN A 167 4.32 7.59 27.23
N ASN A 168 3.14 7.12 26.78
CA ASN A 168 2.99 5.75 26.25
C ASN A 168 3.01 5.66 24.71
N ILE A 169 2.99 6.77 23.96
CA ILE A 169 3.12 6.74 22.50
C ILE A 169 4.57 6.87 22.04
N ILE A 170 4.87 6.38 20.83
CA ILE A 170 6.02 6.84 20.04
C ILE A 170 5.47 7.86 19.04
N GLU A 171 6.13 9.01 18.88
CA GLU A 171 5.70 10.06 17.93
C GLU A 171 5.92 9.61 16.47
N ILE A 172 4.99 8.81 15.94
CA ILE A 172 5.02 8.30 14.56
C ILE A 172 4.30 9.31 13.65
N PRO A 173 5.00 10.05 12.78
CA PRO A 173 4.36 11.01 11.90
C PRO A 173 3.56 10.30 10.80
N ARG A 174 2.34 10.76 10.55
CA ARG A 174 1.54 10.31 9.42
C ARG A 174 1.89 11.15 8.20
N ILE A 175 2.67 10.56 7.31
CA ILE A 175 3.15 11.20 6.08
C ILE A 175 2.24 10.76 4.92
N THR A 176 1.63 11.71 4.23
CA THR A 176 0.84 11.47 3.03
C THR A 176 1.51 12.17 1.87
N ILE A 177 1.92 11.40 0.87
CA ILE A 177 2.53 11.91 -0.36
C ILE A 177 1.42 12.02 -1.40
N GLN A 178 1.12 13.25 -1.83
CA GLN A 178 0.19 13.50 -2.94
C GLN A 178 0.98 13.56 -4.25
N GLN A 179 0.48 12.88 -5.28
CA GLN A 179 1.00 13.02 -6.63
C GLN A 179 0.62 14.42 -7.13
N SER A 180 1.56 15.15 -7.72
CA SER A 180 1.20 16.38 -8.41
C SER A 180 0.25 16.02 -9.56
N ASN A 181 -0.72 16.90 -9.80
CA ASN A 181 -1.69 16.73 -10.88
C ASN A 181 -1.07 16.94 -12.28
N GLU A 182 0.21 17.35 -12.37
CA GLU A 182 0.92 17.52 -13.64
C GLU A 182 1.57 16.21 -14.07
N VAL A 183 0.82 15.37 -14.78
CA VAL A 183 1.39 14.32 -15.63
C VAL A 183 1.72 14.95 -16.97
N ARG A 184 3.01 15.02 -17.34
CA ARG A 184 3.42 15.52 -18.66
C ARG A 184 3.70 14.32 -19.57
N SER A 185 2.89 14.17 -20.60
CA SER A 185 3.10 13.18 -21.66
C SER A 185 2.94 13.82 -23.01
N GLY A 186 3.69 13.35 -24.00
CA GLY A 186 3.57 13.85 -25.36
C GLY A 186 4.62 13.28 -26.29
N PHE A 187 4.81 13.92 -27.43
CA PHE A 187 5.80 13.52 -28.42
C PHE A 187 6.89 14.58 -28.57
N LYS A 188 8.15 14.12 -28.67
CA LYS A 188 9.26 15.01 -29.02
C LYS A 188 9.16 15.42 -30.49
N ASP A 189 9.64 16.61 -30.84
CA ASP A 189 9.74 17.01 -32.24
C ASP A 189 10.67 16.06 -33.02
N PHE A 190 10.22 15.64 -34.20
CA PHE A 190 10.98 14.77 -35.09
C PHE A 190 10.53 14.96 -36.55
N ASP A 191 11.24 14.29 -37.46
CA ASP A 191 10.93 14.28 -38.88
C ASP A 191 10.43 12.90 -39.31
N LEU A 192 9.34 12.89 -40.08
CA LEU A 192 8.73 11.65 -40.55
C LEU A 192 9.65 10.89 -41.51
N ASP A 193 9.88 9.60 -41.24
CA ASP A 193 10.54 8.72 -42.20
C ASP A 193 9.59 8.41 -43.36
N ILE A 194 9.87 8.98 -44.53
CA ILE A 194 9.00 8.87 -45.69
C ILE A 194 9.30 7.66 -46.57
N ARG A 195 10.36 6.87 -46.32
CA ARG A 195 10.84 5.84 -47.27
C ARG A 195 9.77 4.81 -47.65
N ASN A 196 8.92 4.40 -46.71
CA ASN A 196 7.93 3.34 -46.91
C ASN A 196 6.50 3.86 -47.17
N LEU A 197 6.29 5.17 -47.31
CA LEU A 197 4.99 5.79 -47.59
C LEU A 197 4.67 5.76 -49.10
N ASN A 198 4.45 4.60 -49.70
CA ASN A 198 4.12 4.49 -51.14
C ASN A 198 2.75 3.86 -51.31
N TYR A 199 1.73 4.68 -51.60
CA TYR A 199 0.37 4.24 -51.84
C TYR A 199 -0.04 4.52 -53.29
N GLN A 200 -0.82 3.61 -53.86
CA GLN A 200 -1.34 3.72 -55.22
C GLN A 200 -2.81 4.13 -55.17
N PRO A 201 -3.31 4.93 -56.12
CA PRO A 201 -4.72 5.26 -56.21
C PRO A 201 -5.57 3.98 -56.34
N VAL A 202 -6.71 3.97 -55.67
CA VAL A 202 -7.68 2.89 -55.76
C VAL A 202 -8.63 3.18 -56.91
N SER A 203 -8.85 2.18 -57.76
CA SER A 203 -9.81 2.30 -58.88
C SER A 203 -11.22 2.58 -58.34
N GLU A 204 -11.83 3.66 -58.83
CA GLU A 204 -13.22 4.01 -58.56
C GLU A 204 -14.20 3.31 -59.53
N GLU A 205 -13.72 2.32 -60.27
CA GLU A 205 -14.53 1.53 -61.19
C GLU A 205 -15.39 0.52 -60.43
N ILE A 206 -16.71 0.67 -60.55
CA ILE A 206 -17.65 -0.39 -60.18
C ILE A 206 -17.85 -1.27 -61.42
N LEU A 207 -17.37 -2.52 -61.35
CA LEU A 207 -17.61 -3.52 -62.38
C LEU A 207 -19.01 -4.11 -62.21
N VAL A 208 -19.94 -3.72 -63.09
CA VAL A 208 -21.29 -4.31 -63.12
C VAL A 208 -21.35 -5.38 -64.19
N LYS A 209 -21.39 -6.65 -63.77
CA LYS A 209 -21.55 -7.79 -64.68
C LYS A 209 -23.03 -8.17 -64.79
N LYS A 210 -23.65 -7.92 -65.95
CA LYS A 210 -25.04 -8.29 -66.22
C LYS A 210 -25.11 -9.79 -66.56
N LEU A 211 -25.90 -10.56 -65.80
CA LEU A 211 -25.96 -12.03 -65.90
C LEU A 211 -27.05 -12.56 -66.86
N ARG A 212 -27.84 -11.68 -67.50
CA ARG A 212 -29.06 -12.08 -68.24
C ARG A 212 -28.97 -12.01 -69.76
N GLU A 213 -28.02 -11.28 -70.33
CA GLU A 213 -27.87 -11.15 -71.78
C GLU A 213 -26.68 -12.02 -72.23
N GLN A 214 -26.81 -12.73 -73.35
CA GLN A 214 -25.76 -13.61 -73.90
C GLN A 214 -24.52 -12.84 -74.43
N GLU A 215 -24.37 -11.58 -74.06
CA GLU A 215 -23.15 -10.81 -74.27
C GLU A 215 -22.41 -10.71 -72.94
N ASN A 216 -21.18 -11.22 -72.88
CA ASN A 216 -20.25 -11.06 -71.77
C ASN A 216 -19.76 -9.60 -71.64
N SER A 217 -20.66 -8.61 -71.68
CA SER A 217 -20.31 -7.20 -71.53
C SER A 217 -20.14 -6.85 -70.05
N VAL A 218 -18.97 -6.29 -69.73
CA VAL A 218 -18.67 -5.70 -68.42
C VAL A 218 -18.87 -4.20 -68.57
N ASP A 219 -19.87 -3.65 -67.90
CA ASP A 219 -20.07 -2.21 -67.86
C ASP A 219 -19.17 -1.61 -66.77
N VAL A 220 -18.31 -0.67 -67.15
CA VAL A 220 -17.47 0.09 -66.23
C VAL A 220 -18.20 1.39 -65.88
N VAL A 221 -18.65 1.52 -64.63
CA VAL A 221 -19.24 2.76 -64.13
C VAL A 221 -18.17 3.52 -63.37
N ILE A 222 -17.73 4.67 -63.91
CA ILE A 222 -16.81 5.59 -63.24
C ILE A 222 -17.63 6.61 -62.47
N GLY A 223 -17.72 6.44 -61.15
CA GLY A 223 -18.46 7.35 -60.28
C GLY A 223 -17.63 8.54 -59.85
N LYS A 224 -17.83 9.73 -60.45
CA LYS A 224 -17.25 10.98 -59.88
C LYS A 224 -18.06 11.42 -58.65
N GLY A 225 -17.65 10.98 -57.47
CA GLY A 225 -18.23 11.41 -56.19
C GLY A 225 -17.93 12.89 -55.91
N LYS A 226 -18.90 13.78 -56.12
CA LYS A 226 -18.83 15.17 -55.62
C LYS A 226 -19.13 15.20 -54.13
N PHE A 227 -18.11 15.05 -53.29
CA PHE A 227 -18.15 15.56 -51.91
C PHE A 227 -17.13 16.68 -51.79
N VAL A 228 -17.50 17.76 -51.08
CA VAL A 228 -16.55 18.80 -50.69
C VAL A 228 -15.72 18.19 -49.56
N PHE A 229 -14.49 17.81 -49.89
CA PHE A 229 -13.57 17.24 -48.93
C PHE A 229 -12.79 18.35 -48.23
N ASP A 230 -12.52 18.16 -46.94
CA ASP A 230 -11.53 18.95 -46.23
C ASP A 230 -10.14 18.74 -46.88
N SER A 231 -9.17 19.60 -46.61
CA SER A 231 -7.82 19.46 -47.19
C SER A 231 -7.21 18.08 -46.88
N PRO A 232 -6.42 17.46 -47.79
CA PRO A 232 -5.79 16.15 -47.57
C PRO A 232 -5.08 16.02 -46.22
N GLU A 233 -4.45 17.09 -45.76
CA GLU A 233 -3.76 17.19 -44.48
C GLU A 233 -4.73 16.97 -43.32
N LYS A 234 -5.85 17.68 -43.31
CA LYS A 234 -6.87 17.57 -42.25
C LYS A 234 -7.56 16.22 -42.22
N ILE A 235 -7.71 15.54 -43.37
CA ILE A 235 -8.26 14.17 -43.39
C ILE A 235 -7.38 13.22 -42.58
N ILE A 236 -6.06 13.33 -42.72
CA ILE A 236 -5.10 12.48 -41.99
C ILE A 236 -4.99 12.94 -40.52
N VAL A 237 -4.96 14.25 -40.26
CA VAL A 237 -4.94 14.78 -38.89
C VAL A 237 -6.19 14.33 -38.12
N ASN A 238 -7.38 14.35 -38.74
CA ASN A 238 -8.61 13.84 -38.13
C ASN A 238 -8.55 12.35 -37.81
N GLU A 239 -7.77 11.56 -38.56
CA GLU A 239 -7.51 10.16 -38.20
C GLU A 239 -6.58 10.06 -36.98
N LEU A 240 -5.55 10.91 -36.91
CA LEU A 240 -4.58 10.95 -35.82
C LEU A 240 -5.18 11.42 -34.48
N ILE A 241 -6.14 12.34 -34.50
CA ILE A 241 -6.82 12.82 -33.28
C ILE A 241 -7.59 11.70 -32.57
N ASN A 242 -7.91 10.59 -33.25
CA ASN A 242 -8.62 9.47 -32.63
C ASN A 242 -7.73 8.58 -31.75
N TYR A 243 -6.41 8.80 -31.71
CA TYR A 243 -5.51 8.04 -30.83
C TYR A 243 -5.48 8.65 -29.41
N PRO A 244 -5.71 7.86 -28.34
CA PRO A 244 -5.79 8.36 -26.97
C PRO A 244 -4.54 9.11 -26.47
N GLU A 245 -3.37 8.78 -27.01
CA GLU A 245 -2.09 9.39 -26.62
C GLU A 245 -1.80 10.72 -27.34
N ILE A 246 -2.63 11.13 -28.31
CA ILE A 246 -2.46 12.39 -29.05
C ILE A 246 -3.37 13.46 -28.43
N ASP A 247 -2.73 14.52 -27.93
CA ASP A 247 -3.43 15.76 -27.54
C ASP A 247 -3.32 16.77 -28.69
N TYR A 248 -4.44 17.06 -29.33
CA TYR A 248 -4.46 17.96 -30.49
C TYR A 248 -4.09 19.41 -30.12
N ASP A 249 -4.54 19.88 -28.95
CA ASP A 249 -4.36 21.28 -28.56
C ASP A 249 -2.88 21.57 -28.31
N ASP A 250 -2.17 20.61 -27.70
CA ASP A 250 -0.75 20.74 -27.39
C ASP A 250 0.18 20.40 -28.58
N GLN A 251 -0.29 19.63 -29.57
CA GLN A 251 0.60 18.99 -30.57
C GLN A 251 0.22 19.26 -32.03
N SER A 252 -0.72 20.19 -32.27
CA SER A 252 -1.18 20.55 -33.62
C SER A 252 -0.04 20.85 -34.60
N ASP A 253 0.96 21.64 -34.21
CA ASP A 253 2.11 21.97 -35.06
C ASP A 253 2.89 20.72 -35.52
N LEU A 254 3.14 19.76 -34.62
CA LEU A 254 3.83 18.51 -34.93
C LEU A 254 2.97 17.63 -35.84
N LEU A 255 1.67 17.51 -35.57
CA LEU A 255 0.74 16.74 -36.40
C LEU A 255 0.73 17.25 -37.85
N PHE A 256 0.56 18.57 -38.02
CA PHE A 256 0.56 19.18 -39.36
C PHE A 256 1.94 19.11 -40.03
N LYS A 257 3.04 19.22 -39.28
CA LYS A 257 4.41 19.01 -39.80
C LYS A 257 4.60 17.59 -40.36
N LEU A 258 4.21 16.56 -39.61
CA LEU A 258 4.38 15.16 -40.02
C LEU A 258 3.48 14.81 -41.20
N VAL A 259 2.20 15.21 -41.14
CA VAL A 259 1.25 14.99 -42.23
C VAL A 259 1.66 15.74 -43.49
N GLY A 260 2.12 16.99 -43.35
CA GLY A 260 2.64 17.78 -44.47
C GLY A 260 3.76 17.05 -45.22
N LYS A 261 4.73 16.46 -44.50
CA LYS A 261 5.80 15.65 -45.11
C LYS A 261 5.28 14.41 -45.85
N ALA A 262 4.23 13.77 -45.36
CA ALA A 262 3.61 12.66 -46.06
C ALA A 262 2.94 13.12 -47.37
N ILE A 263 2.20 14.24 -47.33
CA ILE A 263 1.54 14.82 -48.50
C ILE A 263 2.55 15.31 -49.55
N GLU A 264 3.62 16.00 -49.13
CA GLU A 264 4.70 16.43 -50.02
C GLU A 264 5.30 15.24 -50.78
N LYS A 265 5.51 14.12 -50.09
CA LYS A 265 5.97 12.89 -50.72
C LYS A 265 4.98 12.41 -51.79
N PHE A 266 3.69 12.35 -51.48
CA PHE A 266 2.67 11.90 -52.44
C PHE A 266 2.59 12.80 -53.68
N ARG A 267 2.75 14.13 -53.51
CA ARG A 267 2.80 15.08 -54.64
C ARG A 267 4.00 14.88 -55.58
N THR A 268 5.02 14.12 -55.18
CA THR A 268 6.15 13.80 -56.09
C THR A 268 5.77 12.82 -57.19
N TYR A 269 4.70 12.04 -57.01
CA TYR A 269 4.32 10.97 -57.94
C TYR A 269 2.81 10.88 -58.24
N LEU A 270 1.96 11.67 -57.58
CA LEU A 270 0.52 11.75 -57.81
C LEU A 270 0.09 13.16 -58.22
N ASP A 271 -0.90 13.25 -59.09
CA ASP A 271 -1.67 14.49 -59.34
C ASP A 271 -2.69 14.74 -58.23
N ASP A 272 -3.36 15.90 -58.25
CA ASP A 272 -4.27 16.33 -57.18
C ASP A 272 -5.47 15.39 -56.98
N ASP A 273 -6.02 14.84 -58.08
CA ASP A 273 -7.17 13.93 -58.02
C ASP A 273 -6.75 12.57 -57.41
N ASN A 274 -5.62 12.03 -57.86
CA ASN A 274 -5.05 10.78 -57.36
C ASN A 274 -4.53 10.90 -55.93
N LEU A 275 -3.97 12.06 -55.55
CA LEU A 275 -3.57 12.37 -54.18
C LEU A 275 -4.77 12.30 -53.24
N MET A 276 -5.87 12.96 -53.63
CA MET A 276 -7.09 12.97 -52.83
C MET A 276 -7.66 11.55 -52.68
N ASN A 277 -7.69 10.77 -53.76
CA ASN A 277 -8.11 9.37 -53.73
C ASN A 277 -7.26 8.56 -52.74
N VAL A 278 -5.93 8.61 -52.88
CA VAL A 278 -5.01 7.89 -51.98
C VAL A 278 -5.23 8.25 -50.52
N VAL A 279 -5.33 9.55 -50.21
CA VAL A 279 -5.53 10.01 -48.84
C VAL A 279 -6.86 9.52 -48.28
N GLN A 280 -7.94 9.50 -49.07
CA GLN A 280 -9.25 9.05 -48.61
C GLN A 280 -9.33 7.55 -48.35
N PHE A 281 -8.83 6.75 -49.29
CA PHE A 281 -8.90 5.29 -49.19
C PHE A 281 -7.90 4.73 -48.18
N HIS A 282 -6.72 5.36 -48.07
CA HIS A 282 -5.65 4.89 -47.18
C HIS A 282 -5.49 5.70 -45.89
N LYS A 283 -6.41 6.63 -45.55
CA LYS A 283 -6.28 7.49 -44.34
C LYS A 283 -5.96 6.72 -43.05
N LYS A 284 -6.56 5.56 -42.84
CA LYS A 284 -6.33 4.71 -41.66
C LYS A 284 -4.92 4.15 -41.63
N GLU A 285 -4.44 3.68 -42.78
CA GLU A 285 -3.09 3.10 -42.91
C GLU A 285 -2.02 4.19 -42.79
N ILE A 286 -2.25 5.34 -43.42
CA ILE A 286 -1.37 6.51 -43.34
C ILE A 286 -1.33 7.04 -41.89
N GLY A 287 -2.49 7.19 -41.25
CA GLY A 287 -2.60 7.61 -39.85
C GLY A 287 -1.91 6.63 -38.90
N SER A 288 -2.12 5.33 -39.07
CA SER A 288 -1.46 4.28 -38.29
C SER A 288 0.06 4.30 -38.47
N TYR A 289 0.55 4.52 -39.69
CA TYR A 289 1.97 4.66 -39.96
C TYR A 289 2.57 5.86 -39.22
N ILE A 290 1.98 7.05 -39.36
CA ILE A 290 2.46 8.28 -38.72
C ILE A 290 2.42 8.12 -37.20
N TYR A 291 1.32 7.61 -36.64
CA TYR A 291 1.19 7.32 -35.21
C TYR A 291 2.26 6.35 -34.72
N SER A 292 2.55 5.27 -35.46
CA SER A 292 3.61 4.31 -35.09
C SER A 292 4.98 4.96 -34.98
N LYS A 293 5.25 6.00 -35.79
CA LYS A 293 6.48 6.80 -35.70
C LYS A 293 6.43 7.76 -34.53
N MET A 294 5.30 8.43 -34.29
CA MET A 294 5.11 9.28 -33.11
C MET A 294 5.38 8.49 -31.82
N MET A 295 4.86 7.27 -31.69
CA MET A 295 5.07 6.42 -30.52
C MET A 295 6.54 6.08 -30.24
N GLN A 296 7.43 6.13 -31.24
CA GLN A 296 8.89 5.95 -31.03
C GLN A 296 9.53 7.18 -30.36
N HIS A 297 8.85 8.33 -30.43
CA HIS A 297 9.26 9.61 -29.86
C HIS A 297 8.38 10.04 -28.67
N PHE A 298 7.51 9.14 -28.18
CA PHE A 298 6.68 9.39 -27.02
C PHE A 298 7.53 9.53 -25.75
N PHE A 299 7.16 10.48 -24.90
CA PHE A 299 7.72 10.63 -23.56
C PHE A 299 6.59 10.68 -22.53
N PHE A 300 6.93 10.19 -21.34
CA PHE A 300 6.07 10.24 -20.17
C PHE A 300 6.93 10.64 -18.98
N GLU A 301 6.65 11.79 -18.40
CA GLU A 301 7.27 12.26 -17.17
C GLU A 301 6.36 11.83 -16.00
N ALA A 302 6.91 11.02 -15.11
CA ALA A 302 6.19 10.63 -13.89
C ALA A 302 5.86 11.91 -13.09
N PRO A 303 4.63 12.01 -12.54
CA PRO A 303 4.22 13.19 -11.80
C PRO A 303 5.20 13.46 -10.67
N SER A 304 5.65 14.71 -10.56
CA SER A 304 6.44 15.14 -9.41
C SER A 304 5.60 14.97 -8.13
N TYR A 305 6.21 14.70 -6.98
CA TYR A 305 5.46 14.63 -5.73
C TYR A 305 5.36 16.02 -5.12
N GLU A 306 4.16 16.41 -4.69
CA GLU A 306 4.00 17.62 -3.87
C GLU A 306 4.71 17.44 -2.51
N LYS A 307 4.98 18.54 -1.81
CA LYS A 307 5.53 18.47 -0.45
C LYS A 307 4.61 17.58 0.41
N PRO A 308 5.15 16.55 1.10
CA PRO A 308 4.32 15.64 1.88
C PRO A 308 3.51 16.38 2.94
N VAL A 309 2.23 16.05 3.06
CA VAL A 309 1.41 16.49 4.19
C VAL A 309 1.75 15.60 5.36
N VAL A 310 2.28 16.19 6.44
CA VAL A 310 2.72 15.47 7.63
C VAL A 310 1.87 15.85 8.82
N LYS A 311 1.27 14.85 9.47
CA LYS A 311 0.69 14.99 10.81
C LYS A 311 1.68 14.47 11.84
N PRO A 312 1.84 15.14 12.99
CA PRO A 312 2.95 14.89 13.91
C PRO A 312 2.93 13.54 14.60
N PHE A 313 1.75 13.00 14.89
CA PHE A 313 1.60 11.70 15.52
C PHE A 313 0.33 10.99 15.04
N THR A 314 0.30 9.68 15.27
CA THR A 314 -0.87 8.83 15.16
C THR A 314 -1.07 8.06 16.46
N ARG A 315 -2.28 7.55 16.68
CA ARG A 315 -2.49 6.58 17.76
C ARG A 315 -1.69 5.30 17.47
N ILE A 316 -1.40 4.57 18.54
CA ILE A 316 -0.90 3.21 18.44
C ILE A 316 -2.08 2.32 18.03
N GLU A 317 -1.97 1.68 16.88
CA GLU A 317 -3.02 0.83 16.32
C GLU A 317 -2.96 -0.59 16.91
N GLU A 318 -4.12 -1.16 17.20
CA GLU A 318 -4.25 -2.50 17.78
C GLU A 318 -3.77 -3.61 16.83
N HIS A 319 -3.37 -4.75 17.42
CA HIS A 319 -3.20 -6.00 16.68
C HIS A 319 -4.36 -6.95 16.96
N ASN A 320 -4.74 -7.72 15.94
CA ASN A 320 -5.68 -8.81 16.08
C ASN A 320 -4.96 -10.13 15.78
N PHE A 321 -4.64 -10.88 16.84
CA PHE A 321 -3.91 -12.14 16.75
C PHE A 321 -4.84 -13.34 16.84
N SER A 322 -4.44 -14.45 16.24
CA SER A 322 -5.05 -15.76 16.46
C SER A 322 -4.12 -16.68 17.24
N LYS A 323 -4.69 -17.41 18.19
CA LYS A 323 -4.00 -18.40 19.02
C LYS A 323 -4.92 -19.60 19.26
N TYR A 324 -4.34 -20.78 19.42
CA TYR A 324 -5.10 -21.96 19.83
C TYR A 324 -5.57 -21.82 21.28
N THR A 325 -6.85 -22.09 21.55
CA THR A 325 -7.47 -21.91 22.88
C THR A 325 -6.76 -22.69 23.99
N LYS A 326 -6.14 -23.83 23.66
CA LYS A 326 -5.38 -24.65 24.63
C LYS A 326 -3.95 -24.17 24.89
N ASP A 327 -3.44 -23.28 24.05
CA ASP A 327 -2.09 -22.75 24.19
C ASP A 327 -2.06 -21.70 25.31
N SER A 328 -0.91 -21.46 25.93
CA SER A 328 -0.77 -20.40 26.94
C SER A 328 -0.23 -19.11 26.31
N ILE A 329 -0.42 -17.98 26.99
CA ILE A 329 0.36 -16.78 26.67
C ILE A 329 1.73 -16.96 27.32
N HIS A 330 2.80 -16.78 26.55
CA HIS A 330 4.15 -17.00 27.00
C HIS A 330 4.78 -15.70 27.49
N HIS A 331 5.69 -15.74 28.44
CA HIS A 331 6.56 -14.62 28.75
C HIS A 331 7.62 -14.45 27.65
N PHE A 332 8.01 -13.23 27.30
CA PHE A 332 8.94 -12.97 26.19
C PHE A 332 10.32 -13.64 26.37
N THR A 333 10.72 -13.94 27.61
CA THR A 333 11.98 -14.64 27.93
C THR A 333 11.91 -16.17 27.82
N GLU A 334 10.71 -16.76 27.67
CA GLU A 334 10.56 -18.21 27.57
C GLU A 334 11.18 -18.75 26.29
N THR A 335 11.93 -19.84 26.35
CA THR A 335 12.46 -20.48 25.14
C THR A 335 11.40 -21.39 24.51
N ILE A 336 11.09 -21.18 23.23
CA ILE A 336 10.09 -21.97 22.49
C ILE A 336 10.80 -23.00 21.62
N THR A 337 10.43 -24.27 21.79
CA THR A 337 10.95 -25.40 21.01
C THR A 337 9.78 -26.22 20.46
N PRO A 338 9.73 -26.53 19.16
CA PRO A 338 10.68 -26.14 18.11
C PRO A 338 10.53 -24.65 17.70
N THR A 339 11.61 -24.05 17.20
CA THR A 339 11.69 -22.60 16.90
C THR A 339 10.74 -22.15 15.79
N ASN A 340 10.39 -23.04 14.86
CA ASN A 340 9.40 -22.81 13.81
C ASN A 340 7.96 -22.67 14.34
N SER A 341 7.70 -22.96 15.61
CA SER A 341 6.37 -22.77 16.23
C SER A 341 6.15 -21.36 16.78
N ILE A 342 7.19 -20.52 16.86
CA ILE A 342 7.11 -19.12 17.35
C ILE A 342 6.01 -18.31 16.66
N PRO A 343 5.80 -18.41 15.33
CA PRO A 343 4.71 -17.70 14.64
C PRO A 343 3.31 -18.15 15.02
N ASN A 344 3.14 -19.11 15.94
CA ASN A 344 1.84 -19.50 16.48
C ASN A 344 1.68 -19.11 17.96
N LYS A 345 2.72 -18.54 18.58
CA LYS A 345 2.74 -18.18 20.00
C LYS A 345 2.47 -16.70 20.20
N ILE A 346 1.80 -16.38 21.32
CA ILE A 346 1.62 -15.01 21.79
C ILE A 346 2.49 -14.81 23.02
N PHE A 347 3.23 -13.70 23.03
CA PHE A 347 4.17 -13.32 24.07
C PHE A 347 3.67 -12.10 24.83
N SER A 348 4.02 -12.05 26.12
CA SER A 348 3.67 -11.02 27.08
C SER A 348 4.86 -10.68 27.99
N GLY A 349 4.65 -9.76 28.93
CA GLY A 349 5.66 -9.37 29.93
C GLY A 349 6.50 -8.17 29.52
N PHE A 350 6.14 -7.51 28.42
CA PHE A 350 6.79 -6.30 27.96
C PHE A 350 6.44 -5.10 28.84
N ARG A 351 7.44 -4.27 29.15
CA ARG A 351 7.32 -3.05 29.95
C ARG A 351 7.61 -1.80 29.11
N LYS A 352 8.53 -1.89 28.15
CA LYS A 352 8.88 -0.78 27.25
C LYS A 352 8.07 -0.77 25.97
N ALA A 353 7.46 -1.90 25.61
CA ALA A 353 6.70 -1.99 24.39
C ALA A 353 5.38 -1.22 24.47
N CYS A 354 4.89 -0.67 23.36
CA CYS A 354 3.63 0.08 23.32
C CYS A 354 2.37 -0.80 23.45
N HIS A 355 2.53 -2.12 23.35
CA HIS A 355 1.48 -3.12 23.61
C HIS A 355 1.98 -4.16 24.61
N ASN A 356 1.05 -4.82 25.28
CA ASN A 356 1.34 -5.90 26.22
C ASN A 356 1.50 -7.28 25.57
N LEU A 357 0.91 -7.49 24.39
CA LEU A 357 0.91 -8.76 23.69
C LEU A 357 1.50 -8.62 22.29
N TYR A 358 2.38 -9.54 21.92
CA TYR A 358 2.93 -9.63 20.56
C TYR A 358 3.03 -11.06 20.05
N LYS A 359 2.94 -11.18 18.73
CA LYS A 359 3.25 -12.36 17.95
C LYS A 359 4.41 -12.01 17.03
N PHE A 360 5.33 -12.96 16.79
CA PHE A 360 6.53 -12.73 15.98
C PHE A 360 6.59 -13.72 14.82
N ASP A 361 7.02 -13.27 13.65
CA ASP A 361 7.04 -14.11 12.44
C ASP A 361 8.30 -15.01 12.40
N SER A 362 9.27 -14.74 13.26
CA SER A 362 10.51 -15.50 13.34
C SER A 362 11.13 -15.50 14.75
N LYS A 363 12.05 -16.45 14.99
CA LYS A 363 12.90 -16.46 16.20
C LYS A 363 13.71 -15.16 16.30
N THR A 364 14.26 -14.69 15.17
CA THR A 364 15.04 -13.46 15.09
C THR A 364 14.28 -12.26 15.63
N GLU A 365 13.02 -12.07 15.20
CA GLU A 365 12.18 -10.97 15.70
C GLU A 365 11.91 -11.09 17.20
N LYS A 366 11.59 -12.30 17.68
CA LYS A 366 11.34 -12.53 19.10
C LYS A 366 12.58 -12.25 19.95
N ASP A 367 13.75 -12.73 19.52
CA ASP A 367 15.02 -12.49 20.22
C ASP A 367 15.37 -11.00 20.18
N PHE A 368 15.14 -10.32 19.06
CA PHE A 368 15.35 -8.89 18.94
C PHE A 368 14.43 -8.10 19.88
N ALA A 369 13.15 -8.47 19.99
CA ALA A 369 12.22 -7.88 20.96
C ALA A 369 12.73 -8.04 22.41
N ALA A 370 13.32 -9.19 22.75
CA ALA A 370 13.92 -9.40 24.06
C ALA A 370 15.13 -8.48 24.31
N ILE A 371 15.97 -8.24 23.29
CA ILE A 371 17.07 -7.26 23.36
C ILE A 371 16.51 -5.87 23.64
N LEU A 372 15.51 -5.41 22.86
CA LEU A 372 14.89 -4.09 23.02
C LEU A 372 14.29 -3.91 24.42
N GLU A 373 13.63 -4.93 24.93
CA GLU A 373 12.99 -4.91 26.24
C GLU A 373 14.03 -4.78 27.38
N GLN A 374 15.20 -5.40 27.24
CA GLN A 374 16.25 -5.41 28.27
C GLN A 374 17.23 -4.25 28.15
N ASP A 375 17.43 -3.68 26.96
CA ASP A 375 18.44 -2.66 26.69
C ASP A 375 18.11 -1.31 27.36
N ARG A 376 19.06 -0.75 28.13
CA ARG A 376 18.86 0.48 28.91
C ARG A 376 18.71 1.75 28.06
N THR A 377 19.21 1.74 26.82
CA THR A 377 19.15 2.89 25.90
C THR A 377 17.79 3.03 25.21
N VAL A 378 17.04 1.92 25.15
CA VAL A 378 15.69 1.87 24.58
C VAL A 378 14.69 2.39 25.61
N LEU A 379 13.97 3.45 25.23
CA LEU A 379 12.90 4.04 26.04
C LEU A 379 11.59 3.29 25.77
N LYS A 380 11.22 3.17 24.50
CA LYS A 380 9.99 2.53 24.04
C LYS A 380 10.24 1.79 22.73
N TRP A 381 9.45 0.77 22.46
CA TRP A 381 9.46 0.11 21.16
C TRP A 381 8.07 -0.37 20.76
N LEU A 382 7.87 -0.56 19.46
CA LEU A 382 6.60 -0.98 18.89
C LEU A 382 6.88 -1.97 17.76
N ARG A 383 6.28 -3.16 17.80
CA ARG A 383 6.01 -3.91 16.57
C ARG A 383 4.72 -3.35 15.96
N PRO A 384 4.77 -2.66 14.82
CA PRO A 384 3.63 -1.91 14.30
C PRO A 384 2.53 -2.84 13.79
N ALA A 385 1.28 -2.45 13.98
CA ALA A 385 0.16 -3.09 13.30
C ALA A 385 0.21 -2.79 11.80
N SER A 386 -0.45 -3.60 10.97
CA SER A 386 -0.41 -3.47 9.50
C SER A 386 -0.90 -2.12 8.99
N ASN A 387 -1.76 -1.42 9.74
CA ASN A 387 -2.29 -0.10 9.41
C ASN A 387 -1.53 1.06 10.09
N GLN A 388 -0.49 0.78 10.88
CA GLN A 388 0.26 1.80 11.62
C GLN A 388 1.04 2.74 10.68
N PHE A 389 1.57 2.20 9.58
CA PHE A 389 2.37 2.92 8.58
C PHE A 389 1.73 2.80 7.19
N HIS A 390 1.77 3.88 6.43
CA HIS A 390 1.33 3.91 5.03
C HIS A 390 2.54 4.15 4.12
N ILE A 391 3.53 3.27 4.21
CA ILE A 391 4.74 3.32 3.38
C ILE A 391 4.50 2.41 2.18
N TYR A 392 4.68 2.93 0.97
CA TYR A 392 4.47 2.15 -0.24
C TYR A 392 5.77 2.01 -1.05
N TRP A 393 5.90 0.89 -1.76
CA TRP A 393 7.01 0.55 -2.63
C TRP A 393 6.47 -0.09 -3.92
N LYS A 394 7.34 -0.33 -4.90
CA LYS A 394 6.97 -0.86 -6.23
C LYS A 394 5.87 0.00 -6.89
N HIS A 395 6.21 1.26 -7.19
CA HIS A 395 5.31 2.24 -7.80
C HIS A 395 3.95 2.37 -7.08
N ASN A 396 3.99 2.46 -5.75
CA ASN A 396 2.82 2.55 -4.87
C ASN A 396 1.83 1.36 -4.92
N SER A 397 2.21 0.23 -5.55
CA SER A 397 1.33 -0.95 -5.66
C SER A 397 1.36 -1.86 -4.43
N ARG A 398 2.39 -1.75 -3.58
CA ARG A 398 2.56 -2.59 -2.39
C ARG A 398 2.90 -1.76 -1.17
N GLN A 399 2.33 -2.14 -0.04
CA GLN A 399 2.65 -1.53 1.25
C GLN A 399 3.88 -2.22 1.86
N TYR A 400 4.74 -1.43 2.49
CA TYR A 400 5.89 -1.88 3.25
C TYR A 400 5.55 -1.87 4.74
N ASN A 401 5.75 -3.02 5.38
CA ASN A 401 5.56 -3.20 6.81
C ASN A 401 6.92 -3.38 7.50
N PRO A 402 7.38 -2.39 8.29
CA PRO A 402 8.57 -2.51 9.14
C PRO A 402 8.31 -3.48 10.30
N ASP A 403 9.36 -4.08 10.85
CA ASP A 403 9.22 -5.07 11.93
C ASP A 403 9.15 -4.38 13.30
N PHE A 404 9.96 -3.33 13.49
CA PHE A 404 10.03 -2.61 14.76
C PHE A 404 10.20 -1.10 14.54
N VAL A 405 9.68 -0.34 15.50
CA VAL A 405 9.98 1.07 15.75
C VAL A 405 10.61 1.14 17.13
N VAL A 406 11.75 1.81 17.27
CA VAL A 406 12.46 1.89 18.54
C VAL A 406 12.77 3.34 18.86
N GLU A 407 12.34 3.81 20.02
CA GLU A 407 12.63 5.14 20.52
C GLU A 407 13.77 5.08 21.55
N THR A 408 14.80 5.89 21.30
CA THR A 408 15.89 6.15 22.24
C THR A 408 15.86 7.60 22.69
N LYS A 409 16.81 8.02 23.52
CA LYS A 409 16.96 9.44 23.88
C LYS A 409 17.21 10.33 22.66
N ASP A 410 17.99 9.84 21.68
CA ASP A 410 18.56 10.68 20.62
C ASP A 410 17.85 10.54 19.26
N ALA A 411 17.17 9.41 19.02
CA ALA A 411 16.54 9.12 17.72
C ALA A 411 15.42 8.09 17.83
N ILE A 412 14.56 8.06 16.81
CA ILE A 412 13.60 6.99 16.54
C ILE A 412 14.12 6.15 15.36
N TYR A 413 14.09 4.84 15.50
CA TYR A 413 14.60 3.90 14.51
C TYR A 413 13.47 3.09 13.91
N LEU A 414 13.38 3.08 12.58
CA LEU A 414 12.54 2.17 11.81
C LEU A 414 13.39 0.97 11.39
N ILE A 415 12.97 -0.23 11.75
CA ILE A 415 13.83 -1.41 11.69
C ILE A 415 13.18 -2.53 10.89
N LYS A 416 14.00 -3.19 10.08
CA LYS A 416 13.67 -4.46 9.44
C LYS A 416 14.72 -5.50 9.75
N THR A 417 14.29 -6.70 10.08
CA THR A 417 15.14 -7.88 10.14
C THR A 417 15.00 -8.69 8.87
N LYS A 418 16.09 -9.26 8.37
CA LYS A 418 16.04 -10.07 7.15
C LYS A 418 17.06 -11.20 7.15
N LYS A 419 16.81 -12.25 6.38
CA LYS A 419 17.82 -13.29 6.14
C LYS A 419 19.02 -12.65 5.47
N GLU A 420 20.23 -13.05 5.89
CA GLU A 420 21.49 -12.46 5.42
C GLU A 420 21.59 -12.50 3.90
N MET A 421 21.33 -13.68 3.33
CA MET A 421 21.33 -13.92 1.88
C MET A 421 20.29 -13.11 1.09
N ASP A 422 19.26 -12.57 1.74
CA ASP A 422 18.20 -11.79 1.06
C ASP A 422 18.44 -10.28 1.15
N ILE A 423 19.43 -9.82 1.93
CA ILE A 423 19.68 -8.39 2.19
C ILE A 423 19.85 -7.62 0.87
N GLU A 424 20.66 -8.15 -0.05
CA GLU A 424 20.96 -7.51 -1.34
C GLU A 424 19.92 -7.78 -2.43
N SER A 425 18.81 -8.47 -2.12
CA SER A 425 17.77 -8.72 -3.12
C SER A 425 17.07 -7.42 -3.53
N ALA A 426 16.76 -7.27 -4.83
CA ALA A 426 16.11 -6.07 -5.38
C ALA A 426 14.85 -5.67 -4.60
N ASP A 427 13.99 -6.65 -4.27
CA ASP A 427 12.77 -6.45 -3.48
C ASP A 427 13.06 -5.92 -2.06
N VAL A 428 14.18 -6.30 -1.43
CA VAL A 428 14.56 -5.79 -0.10
C VAL A 428 15.15 -4.39 -0.21
N GLN A 429 15.95 -4.12 -1.22
CA GLN A 429 16.53 -2.80 -1.48
C GLN A 429 15.45 -1.77 -1.83
N GLU A 430 14.47 -2.10 -2.68
CA GLU A 430 13.34 -1.20 -2.97
C GLU A 430 12.54 -0.84 -1.70
N LYS A 431 12.30 -1.82 -0.83
CA LYS A 431 11.63 -1.60 0.46
C LYS A 431 12.46 -0.74 1.39
N ALA A 432 13.77 -0.99 1.46
CA ALA A 432 14.71 -0.19 2.24
C ALA A 432 14.72 1.27 1.76
N GLN A 433 14.66 1.51 0.46
CA GLN A 433 14.56 2.83 -0.15
C GLN A 433 13.28 3.58 0.27
N ALA A 434 12.14 2.89 0.24
CA ALA A 434 10.87 3.46 0.69
C ALA A 434 10.91 3.82 2.19
N ALA A 435 11.48 2.94 3.01
CA ALA A 435 11.65 3.16 4.44
C ALA A 435 12.62 4.32 4.75
N LEU A 436 13.71 4.44 3.99
CA LEU A 436 14.66 5.54 4.10
C LEU A 436 14.02 6.87 3.71
N THR A 437 13.21 6.88 2.65
CA THR A 437 12.43 8.05 2.21
C THR A 437 11.44 8.50 3.29
N TYR A 438 10.73 7.55 3.91
CA TYR A 438 9.88 7.83 5.06
C TYR A 438 10.67 8.45 6.21
N CYS A 439 11.81 7.87 6.60
CA CYS A 439 12.65 8.39 7.68
C CYS A 439 13.19 9.80 7.38
N LYS A 440 13.50 10.09 6.11
CA LYS A 440 13.91 11.43 5.68
C LYS A 440 12.79 12.44 5.90
N HIS A 441 11.60 12.19 5.34
CA HIS A 441 10.46 13.09 5.51
C HIS A 441 10.02 13.24 6.97
N ALA A 442 10.08 12.16 7.75
CA ALA A 442 9.83 12.19 9.18
C ALA A 442 10.83 13.12 9.88
N THR A 443 12.13 12.98 9.59
CA THR A 443 13.20 13.82 10.15
C THR A 443 13.07 15.29 9.76
N ASP A 444 12.80 15.56 8.49
CA ASP A 444 12.62 16.92 7.96
C ASP A 444 11.46 17.65 8.64
N PHE A 445 10.44 16.91 9.10
CA PHE A 445 9.33 17.44 9.87
C PHE A 445 9.61 17.51 11.38
N THR A 446 10.17 16.46 11.98
CA THR A 446 10.29 16.37 13.45
C THR A 446 11.38 17.28 14.01
N ILE A 447 12.54 17.41 13.36
CA ILE A 447 13.65 18.22 13.88
C ILE A 447 13.25 19.69 14.08
N PRO A 448 12.68 20.40 13.07
CA PRO A 448 12.27 21.80 13.26
C PRO A 448 11.19 21.97 14.33
N ASN A 449 10.39 20.92 14.58
CA ASN A 449 9.28 20.91 15.52
C ASN A 449 9.67 20.36 16.92
N GLY A 450 10.97 20.25 17.22
CA GLY A 450 11.48 19.83 18.54
C GLY A 450 11.36 18.32 18.84
N GLY A 451 11.09 17.51 17.81
CA GLY A 451 11.05 16.06 17.88
C GLY A 451 12.41 15.41 17.57
N LYS A 452 12.42 14.07 17.51
CA LYS A 452 13.63 13.27 17.28
C LYS A 452 13.85 12.96 15.80
N PRO A 453 15.11 12.84 15.34
CA PRO A 453 15.42 12.35 14.00
C PRO A 453 15.02 10.89 13.83
N TRP A 454 14.65 10.52 12.61
CA TRP A 454 14.29 9.17 12.21
C TRP A 454 15.41 8.50 11.42
N LYS A 455 15.70 7.23 11.73
CA LYS A 455 16.77 6.46 11.09
C LYS A 455 16.28 5.09 10.66
N TYR A 456 16.67 4.65 9.47
CA TYR A 456 16.36 3.30 8.99
C TYR A 456 17.52 2.33 9.27
N VAL A 457 17.21 1.14 9.78
CA VAL A 457 18.18 0.08 10.10
C VAL A 457 17.70 -1.24 9.50
N LEU A 458 18.57 -1.90 8.73
CA LEU A 458 18.29 -3.20 8.11
C LEU A 458 19.24 -4.25 8.70
N ILE A 459 18.74 -5.05 9.64
CA ILE A 459 19.55 -5.97 10.44
C ILE A 459 19.47 -7.38 9.84
N PRO A 460 20.60 -8.02 9.52
CA PRO A 460 20.58 -9.41 9.10
C PRO A 460 20.39 -10.35 10.30
N HIS A 461 19.70 -11.47 10.07
CA HIS A 461 19.25 -12.35 11.14
C HIS A 461 20.38 -12.97 11.99
N ASN A 462 21.56 -13.16 11.41
CA ASN A 462 22.76 -13.70 12.07
C ASN A 462 23.42 -12.70 13.02
N ALA A 463 23.11 -11.40 12.89
CA ALA A 463 23.61 -10.37 13.79
C ALA A 463 22.81 -10.28 15.11
N VAL A 464 21.58 -10.79 15.13
CA VAL A 464 20.71 -10.76 16.31
C VAL A 464 21.13 -11.85 17.29
N MET A 465 21.96 -11.47 18.26
CA MET A 465 22.43 -12.36 19.34
C MET A 465 22.06 -11.79 20.71
N ALA A 466 21.80 -12.67 21.69
CA ALA A 466 21.28 -12.29 23.00
C ALA A 466 22.21 -11.36 23.81
N ASN A 467 23.51 -11.33 23.50
CA ASN A 467 24.51 -10.48 24.16
C ASN A 467 24.72 -9.13 23.46
N MET A 468 23.99 -8.83 22.38
CA MET A 468 24.11 -7.58 21.64
C MET A 468 23.32 -6.46 22.33
N SER A 469 23.85 -5.23 22.25
CA SER A 469 23.08 -4.03 22.57
C SER A 469 22.40 -3.49 21.32
N PHE A 470 21.27 -2.81 21.52
CA PHE A 470 20.55 -2.13 20.46
C PHE A 470 21.43 -1.08 19.78
N GLU A 471 22.20 -0.32 20.55
CA GLU A 471 23.07 0.74 20.02
C GLU A 471 24.12 0.20 19.05
N ILE A 472 24.75 -0.95 19.36
CA ILE A 472 25.73 -1.58 18.47
C ILE A 472 25.04 -2.03 17.18
N LEU A 473 23.89 -2.70 17.27
CA LEU A 473 23.14 -3.14 16.09
C LEU A 473 22.72 -1.95 15.22
N ALA A 474 22.19 -0.88 15.83
CA ALA A 474 21.74 0.31 15.13
C ALA A 474 22.88 1.06 14.44
N LYS A 475 24.08 1.11 15.04
CA LYS A 475 25.27 1.72 14.43
C LYS A 475 25.83 0.87 13.28
N SER A 476 25.97 -0.43 13.49
CA SER A 476 26.58 -1.34 12.51
C SER A 476 25.71 -1.56 11.27
N TYR A 477 24.39 -1.52 11.42
CA TYR A 477 23.44 -1.86 10.34
C TYR A 477 22.56 -0.69 9.93
N LYS A 478 23.00 0.55 10.21
CA LYS A 478 22.33 1.74 9.69
C LYS A 478 22.40 1.70 8.17
N TYR A 479 21.24 1.72 7.53
CA TYR A 479 21.15 1.66 6.07
C TYR A 479 21.52 3.01 5.46
N HIS A 480 22.35 2.98 4.42
CA HIS A 480 22.77 4.14 3.65
C HIS A 480 22.51 3.88 2.16
N ASN A 481 22.17 4.93 1.41
CA ASN A 481 21.93 4.81 -0.02
C ASN A 481 23.21 4.37 -0.75
N ALA A 482 23.19 3.24 -1.44
CA ALA A 482 24.31 2.74 -2.26
C ALA A 482 24.49 3.52 -3.59
N ALA A 483 24.08 4.79 -3.66
CA ALA A 483 24.19 5.65 -4.84
C ALA A 483 25.14 6.82 -4.57
N CYS A 484 26.39 6.53 -4.19
CA CYS A 484 27.52 7.47 -4.14
C CYS A 484 28.88 6.73 -4.21
N HIS A 485 28.96 5.63 -4.94
CA HIS A 485 30.25 5.09 -5.41
C HIS A 485 30.36 5.35 -6.90
N GLY A 486 30.66 6.61 -7.22
CA GLY A 486 31.33 6.91 -8.47
C GLY A 486 32.64 6.15 -8.48
N THR A 487 32.84 5.38 -9.54
CA THR A 487 34.13 4.86 -9.97
C THR A 487 35.19 5.96 -9.87
N VAL A 488 36.01 5.92 -8.83
CA VAL A 488 37.35 6.49 -8.90
C VAL A 488 38.14 5.48 -9.71
N SER A 489 38.37 5.82 -10.97
CA SER A 489 39.39 5.17 -11.79
C SER A 489 40.73 5.49 -11.14
N GLU A 490 41.50 4.45 -10.81
CA GLU A 490 42.96 4.58 -10.64
C GLU A 490 43.63 4.86 -11.99
#